data_AF-A0A7C7ZNC4-F1
#
_entry.id   AF-A0A7C7ZNC4-F1
#
_cell.length_a   1.000
_cell.length_b   1.000
_cell.length_c   1.000
_cell.angle_alpha   90.00
_cell.angle_beta   90.00
_cell.angle_gamma   90.00
#
_symmetry.space_group_name_H-M   'P 1'
#
loop_
_entity.id
_entity.type
_entity.pdbx_description
1 polymer ?
#
loop_
_entity_poly.entity_id
_entity_poly.type
_entity_poly.pdbx_seq_one_letter_code
_entity_poly.pdbx_strand_id
1 'polypeptide(L)' 'MHLSIKHAEHDVNFTVSMGITEYHNNDTLENTMQRADNTLYQEKDSGRNRVVSA' A
#
# COMPACT_ATOMS: atom_id res chain seq x y z
N MET A 1 -1.53 -2.96 9.43
CA MET A 1 -0.14 -3.21 9.83
C MET A 1 0.35 -2.05 10.67
N HIS A 2 0.85 -2.29 11.89
CA HIS A 2 1.31 -1.24 12.81
C HIS A 2 2.84 -1.19 12.81
N LEU A 3 3.40 -0.01 12.60
CA LEU A 3 4.84 0.25 12.52
C LEU A 3 5.19 1.35 13.52
N SER A 4 6.36 1.24 14.13
CA SER A 4 6.87 2.24 15.08
C SER A 4 8.32 2.56 14.76
N ILE A 5 8.65 3.85 14.72
CA ILE A 5 10.02 4.34 14.53
C ILE A 5 10.38 5.22 15.71
N LYS A 6 11.57 4.98 16.28
CA LYS A 6 12.18 5.81 17.32
C LYS A 6 12.84 7.03 16.73
N HIS A 7 12.51 8.21 17.26
CA HIS A 7 13.20 9.46 16.94
C HIS A 7 13.40 10.30 18.21
N ALA A 8 14.66 10.47 18.61
CA ALA A 8 15.04 11.02 19.92
C ALA A 8 14.32 10.28 21.07
N GLU A 9 13.61 11.02 21.93
CA GLU A 9 12.85 10.49 23.07
C GLU A 9 11.40 10.10 22.73
N HIS A 10 11.04 10.03 21.45
CA HIS A 10 9.66 9.76 21.01
C HIS A 10 9.56 8.53 20.11
N ASP A 11 8.47 7.78 20.28
CA ASP A 11 8.04 6.73 19.37
C ASP A 11 6.96 7.28 18.42
N VAL A 12 7.21 7.19 17.11
CA VAL A 12 6.24 7.59 16.08
C VAL A 12 5.55 6.34 15.56
N ASN A 13 4.26 6.21 15.89
CA ASN A 13 3.43 5.10 15.45
C ASN A 13 2.67 5.47 14.18
N PHE A 14 2.69 4.59 13.20
CA PHE A 14 1.96 4.77 11.95
C PHE A 14 1.49 3.44 11.38
N THR A 15 0.59 3.53 10.42
CA THR A 15 0.07 2.39 9.68
C THR A 15 0.27 2.60 8.20
N VAL A 16 0.53 1.52 7.48
CA VAL A 16 0.59 1.54 6.01
C VAL A 16 -0.66 0.89 5.44
N SER A 17 -1.06 1.35 4.26
CA SER A 17 -2.02 0.67 3.39
C SER A 17 -1.31 0.32 2.10
N MET A 18 -1.57 -0.86 1.55
CA MET A 18 -0.85 -1.37 0.37
C MET A 18 -1.82 -2.00 -0.62
N GLY A 19 -1.63 -1.69 -1.90
CA GLY A 19 -2.26 -2.39 -3.02
C GLY A 19 -1.30 -3.43 -3.57
N ILE A 20 -1.81 -4.63 -3.81
CA ILE A 20 -1.08 -5.76 -4.39
C ILE A 20 -1.78 -6.13 -5.70
N THR A 21 -1.03 -6.49 -6.72
CA THR A 21 -1.58 -7.05 -7.95
C THR A 21 -0.66 -8.13 -8.47
N GLU A 22 -1.23 -9.09 -9.18
CA GLU A 22 -0.43 -10.09 -9.88
C GLU A 22 0.24 -9.47 -11.11
N TYR A 23 1.48 -9.89 -11.37
CA TYR A 23 2.15 -9.59 -12.64
C TYR A 23 1.70 -10.60 -13.69
N HIS A 24 1.24 -10.12 -14.85
CA HIS A 24 0.87 -11.00 -15.96
C HIS A 24 1.89 -10.92 -17.09
N ASN A 25 2.04 -12.02 -17.83
CA ASN A 25 2.90 -12.04 -19.02
C ASN A 25 2.44 -10.96 -20.01
N ASN A 26 3.40 -10.19 -20.53
CA ASN A 26 3.23 -8.99 -21.37
C ASN A 26 2.84 -7.70 -20.63
N ASP A 27 2.75 -7.70 -19.30
CA ASP A 27 2.68 -6.44 -18.58
C ASP A 27 4.02 -5.70 -18.62
N THR A 28 3.92 -4.38 -18.72
CA THR A 28 5.01 -3.49 -18.35
C THR A 28 5.03 -3.32 -16.84
N LEU A 29 6.21 -2.97 -16.30
CA LEU A 29 6.33 -2.57 -14.91
C LEU A 29 5.35 -1.43 -14.58
N GLU A 30 5.21 -0.48 -15.49
CA GLU A 30 4.36 0.70 -15.34
C GLU A 30 2.87 0.34 -15.22
N ASN A 31 2.39 -0.58 -16.06
CA ASN A 31 1.01 -1.08 -15.97
C ASN A 31 0.77 -1.87 -14.68
N THR A 32 1.75 -2.68 -14.25
CA THR A 32 1.68 -3.44 -13.00
C THR A 32 1.62 -2.51 -11.79
N MET A 33 2.47 -1.48 -11.78
CA MET A 33 2.49 -0.45 -10.73
C MET A 33 1.19 0.35 -10.72
N GLN A 34 0.66 0.73 -11.88
CA GLN A 34 -0.61 1.46 -11.98
C GLN A 34 -1.79 0.63 -11.43
N ARG A 35 -1.83 -0.68 -11.70
CA ARG A 35 -2.87 -1.56 -11.12
C ARG A 35 -2.77 -1.61 -9.59
N ALA A 36 -1.57 -1.83 -9.05
CA ALA A 36 -1.36 -1.84 -7.60
C ALA A 36 -1.74 -0.49 -6.95
N ASP A 37 -1.40 0.63 -7.58
CA ASP A 37 -1.77 1.97 -7.10
C ASP A 37 -3.28 2.22 -7.18
N ASN A 38 -3.94 1.82 -8.27
CA ASN A 38 -5.39 1.93 -8.41
C ASN A 38 -6.12 1.15 -7.31
N THR A 39 -5.67 -0.07 -7.01
CA THR A 39 -6.20 -0.89 -5.92
C THR A 39 -6.01 -0.22 -4.56
N LEU A 40 -4.86 0.42 -4.34
CA LEU A 40 -4.60 1.21 -3.13
C LEU A 40 -5.49 2.46 -3.04
N TYR A 41 -5.77 3.10 -4.16
CA TYR A 41 -6.53 4.35 -4.23
C TYR A 41 -8.01 4.13 -3.88
N GLN A 42 -8.61 3.04 -4.36
CA GLN A 42 -9.99 2.68 -4.04
C GLN A 42 -10.24 2.51 -2.53
N GLU A 43 -9.20 2.19 -1.75
CA GLU A 43 -9.29 2.00 -0.31
C GLU A 43 -8.95 3.23 0.55
N LYS A 44 -8.41 4.32 -0.05
CA LYS A 44 -8.08 5.52 0.74
C LYS A 44 -9.33 6.17 1.35
N ASP A 45 -10.51 5.96 0.76
CA ASP A 45 -11.80 6.44 1.24
C ASP A 45 -12.52 5.48 2.20
N SER A 46 -12.10 4.21 2.31
CA SER A 46 -12.79 3.18 3.09
C SER A 46 -12.25 3.00 4.52
N GLY A 47 -11.19 3.74 4.91
CA GLY A 47 -10.67 3.78 6.28
C GLY A 47 -9.21 3.36 6.50
N ARG A 48 -8.39 3.22 5.45
CA ARG A 48 -6.92 2.98 5.53
C ARG A 48 -6.55 1.70 6.35
N ASN A 49 -5.28 1.58 6.75
CA ASN A 49 -4.64 0.50 7.53
C ASN A 49 -4.99 -0.93 7.06
N ARG A 50 -4.88 -1.19 5.75
CA ARG A 50 -5.27 -2.48 5.15
C ARG A 50 -4.41 -2.86 3.96
N VAL A 51 -4.49 -4.12 3.59
CA VAL A 51 -3.90 -4.66 2.36
C VAL A 51 -5.02 -5.09 1.46
N VAL A 52 -4.95 -4.71 0.19
CA VAL A 52 -5.94 -5.06 -0.83
C VAL A 52 -5.26 -5.58 -2.08
N SER A 53 -5.92 -6.52 -2.76
CA SER A 53 -5.40 -7.18 -3.94
C SER A 53 -6.37 -7.04 -5.12
N ALA A 54 -5.84 -6.91 -6.33
CA ALA A 54 -6.58 -6.97 -7.59
C ALA A 54 -5.94 -7.90 -8.59
#